data_AF-A6UB31-F1
#
_entry.id   AF-A6UB31-F1
#
_cell.length_a   1.000
_cell.length_b   1.000
_cell.length_c   1.000
_cell.angle_alpha   90.00
_cell.angle_beta   90.00
_cell.angle_gamma   90.00
#
_symmetry.space_group_name_H-M   'P 1'
#
loop_
_entity.id
_entity.type
_entity.pdbx_description
1 polymer ?
#
loop_
_entity_poly.entity_id
_entity_poly.type
_entity_poly.pdbx_seq_one_letter_code
_entity_poly.pdbx_strand_id
1 'polypeptide(L)' 'MTGDVTNLRQFRKRQARTAREKQAEQNRLTFGRTKAEKSVTKALNEKTAKTLDHGRLDRAGDDGAPDRNKP' A
#
# COMPACT_ATOMS: atom_id res chain seq x y z
N MET A 1 36.99 41.60 -2.87
CA MET A 1 36.51 40.22 -2.64
C MET A 1 34.99 40.27 -2.56
N THR A 2 34.29 39.68 -3.51
CA THR A 2 32.83 39.63 -3.55
C THR A 2 32.35 38.58 -2.55
N GLY A 3 31.70 39.02 -1.47
CA GLY A 3 31.14 38.14 -0.46
C GLY A 3 30.01 37.30 -1.04
N ASP A 4 30.10 35.98 -0.88
CA ASP A 4 29.13 35.04 -1.43
C ASP A 4 27.84 35.11 -0.59
N VAL A 5 26.80 35.77 -1.12
CA VAL A 5 25.53 35.97 -0.42
C VAL A 5 24.71 34.69 -0.48
N THR A 6 24.84 33.85 0.54
CA THR A 6 24.08 32.60 0.61
C THR A 6 22.63 32.87 1.03
N ASN A 7 21.69 32.38 0.22
CA ASN A 7 20.27 32.53 0.51
C ASN A 7 19.84 31.59 1.65
N LEU A 8 19.72 32.13 2.86
CA LEU A 8 19.33 31.38 4.06
C LEU A 8 17.97 30.68 3.92
N ARG A 9 17.02 31.22 3.14
CA ARG A 9 15.71 30.57 2.90
C ARG A 9 15.88 29.25 2.14
N GLN A 10 16.73 29.26 1.11
CA GLN A 10 17.03 28.07 0.34
C GLN A 10 17.78 27.03 1.17
N PHE A 11 18.74 27.48 2.00
CA PHE A 11 19.47 26.60 2.91
C PHE A 11 18.53 25.90 3.91
N ARG A 12 17.65 26.65 4.58
CA ARG A 12 16.65 26.09 5.51
C ARG A 12 15.71 25.12 4.80
N LYS A 13 15.27 25.43 3.58
CA LYS A 13 14.42 24.52 2.78
C LYS A 13 15.15 23.21 2.45
N ARG A 14 16.43 23.27 2.09
CA ARG A 14 17.24 22.08 1.82
C ARG A 14 17.40 21.23 3.09
N GLN A 15 17.72 21.85 4.23
CA GLN A 15 17.77 21.16 5.52
C GLN A 15 16.44 20.49 5.90
N ALA A 16 15.32 21.18 5.73
CA ALA A 16 14.01 20.61 6.00
C ALA A 16 13.69 19.41 5.10
N ARG A 17 14.14 19.45 3.83
CA ARG A 17 13.97 18.32 2.91
C ARG A 17 14.83 17.12 3.32
N THR A 18 16.10 17.32 3.65
CA THR A 18 16.99 16.23 4.08
C THR A 18 16.54 15.60 5.41
N ALA A 19 16.04 16.39 6.35
CA ALA A 19 15.48 15.87 7.59
C ALA A 19 14.24 14.98 7.35
N ARG A 20 13.36 15.38 6.42
CA ARG A 20 12.20 14.55 6.03
C ARG A 20 12.61 13.26 5.32
N GLU A 21 13.65 13.30 4.49
CA GLU A 21 14.19 12.11 3.81
C GLU A 21 14.73 11.10 4.82
N LYS A 22 15.54 11.56 5.80
CA LYS A 22 16.03 10.70 6.90
C LYS A 22 14.89 10.08 7.71
N GLN A 23 13.87 10.85 8.04
CA GLN A 23 12.70 10.33 8.74
C GLN A 23 11.95 9.29 7.89
N ALA A 24 11.84 9.52 6.57
CA ALA A 24 11.22 8.56 5.67
C ALA A 24 12.03 7.26 5.57
N GLU A 25 13.36 7.34 5.55
CA GLU A 25 14.25 6.17 5.63
C GLU A 25 14.07 5.41 6.94
N GLN A 26 14.08 6.10 8.08
CA GLN A 26 13.82 5.48 9.38
C GLN A 26 12.44 4.82 9.41
N ASN A 27 11.41 5.45 8.86
CA ASN A 27 10.07 4.88 8.81
C ASN A 27 10.01 3.65 7.89
N ARG A 28 10.78 3.60 6.80
CA ARG A 28 10.93 2.40 5.96
C ARG A 28 11.63 1.27 6.72
N LEU A 29 12.64 1.58 7.53
CA LEU A 29 13.31 0.57 8.36
C LEU A 29 12.40 0.05 9.48
N THR A 30 11.75 0.94 10.23
CA THR A 30 10.93 0.59 11.40
C THR A 30 9.61 -0.07 11.02
N PHE A 31 8.93 0.43 9.98
CA PHE A 31 7.59 -0.04 9.61
C PHE A 31 7.56 -0.88 8.33
N GLY A 32 8.72 -1.08 7.69
CA GLY A 32 8.86 -1.78 6.43
C GLY A 32 8.32 -0.97 5.25
N ARG A 33 7.07 -1.25 4.86
CA ARG A 33 6.48 -0.71 3.61
C ARG A 33 5.97 0.71 3.77
N THR A 34 6.18 1.53 2.74
CA THR A 34 5.61 2.88 2.67
C THR A 34 4.09 2.83 2.47
N LYS A 35 3.38 3.93 2.79
CA LYS A 35 1.93 4.03 2.58
C LYS A 35 1.54 3.82 1.10
N ALA A 36 2.37 4.31 0.17
CA ALA A 36 2.17 4.13 -1.27
C ALA A 36 2.24 2.66 -1.67
N GLU A 37 3.28 1.93 -1.23
CA GLU A 37 3.41 0.49 -1.48
C GLU A 37 2.26 -0.31 -0.87
N LYS A 38 1.84 0.03 0.36
CA LYS A 38 0.66 -0.59 1.00
C LYS A 38 -0.61 -0.35 0.19
N SER A 39 -0.81 0.85 -0.35
CA SER A 39 -1.97 1.17 -1.19
C SER A 39 -1.97 0.37 -2.49
N VAL A 40 -0.82 0.27 -3.17
CA VAL A 40 -0.69 -0.48 -4.43
C VAL A 40 -0.94 -1.96 -4.19
N THR A 41 -0.33 -2.54 -3.16
CA THR A 41 -0.54 -3.96 -2.83
C THR A 41 -1.98 -4.25 -2.43
N LYS A 42 -2.63 -3.37 -1.65
CA LYS A 42 -4.06 -3.50 -1.33
C LYS A 42 -4.94 -3.47 -2.58
N ALA A 43 -4.70 -2.52 -3.49
CA ALA A 43 -5.46 -2.41 -4.73
C ALA A 43 -5.28 -3.65 -5.64
N LEU A 44 -4.06 -4.19 -5.72
CA LEU A 44 -3.78 -5.43 -6.45
C LEU A 44 -4.55 -6.61 -5.83
N ASN A 45 -4.47 -6.77 -4.51
CA ASN A 45 -5.15 -7.84 -3.79
C ASN A 45 -6.68 -7.74 -3.93
N GLU A 46 -7.24 -6.53 -3.86
CA GLU A 46 -8.67 -6.30 -4.08
C GLU A 46 -9.08 -6.65 -5.51
N LYS A 47 -8.26 -6.31 -6.50
CA LYS A 47 -8.53 -6.68 -7.89
C LYS A 47 -8.49 -8.20 -8.07
N THR A 48 -7.47 -8.88 -7.53
CA THR A 48 -7.38 -10.33 -7.61
C THR A 48 -8.54 -11.01 -6.89
N ALA A 49 -8.94 -10.54 -5.71
CA ALA A 49 -10.09 -11.06 -4.98
C ALA A 49 -11.38 -10.92 -5.81
N LYS A 50 -11.64 -9.72 -6.36
CA LYS A 50 -12.79 -9.48 -7.24
C LYS A 50 -12.77 -10.38 -8.48
N THR A 51 -11.61 -10.56 -9.12
CA THR A 51 -11.50 -11.46 -10.28
C THR A 51 -11.78 -12.91 -9.90
N LEU A 52 -11.29 -13.38 -8.75
CA LEU A 52 -11.59 -14.72 -8.25
C LEU A 52 -13.07 -14.88 -7.91
N ASP A 53 -13.68 -13.88 -7.26
CA ASP A 53 -15.11 -13.90 -6.91
C ASP A 53 -15.98 -13.89 -8.16
N HIS A 54 -15.65 -13.09 -9.19
CA HIS A 54 -16.38 -13.10 -10.47
C HIS A 54 -16.17 -14.39 -11.27
N GLY A 55 -14.98 -15.00 -11.17
CA GLY A 55 -14.68 -16.29 -11.77
C GLY A 55 -15.21 -17.48 -10.97
N ARG A 56 -15.73 -17.23 -9.76
CA ARG A 56 -16.38 -18.23 -8.93
C ARG A 56 -17.75 -18.50 -9.55
N LEU A 57 -17.77 -19.49 -10.45
CA LEU A 57 -19.00 -20.18 -10.76
C LEU A 57 -19.40 -20.90 -9.47
N ASP A 58 -20.29 -20.29 -8.69
CA ASP A 58 -21.13 -21.05 -7.78
C ASP A 58 -21.69 -22.17 -8.63
N ARG A 59 -21.33 -23.41 -8.31
CA ARG A 59 -21.83 -24.58 -9.00
C ARG A 59 -23.35 -24.50 -8.89
N ALA A 60 -24.00 -23.99 -9.94
CA ALA A 60 -25.40 -24.23 -10.21
C ALA A 60 -25.52 -25.75 -10.27
N GLY A 61 -25.99 -26.35 -9.19
CA GLY A 61 -25.93 -27.79 -8.96
C GLY A 61 -25.73 -28.25 -7.52
N ASP A 62 -25.76 -27.37 -6.52
CA ASP A 62 -26.21 -27.76 -5.17
C ASP A 62 -27.60 -27.19 -4.89
N ASP A 63 -28.51 -27.42 -5.86
CA ASP A 63 -29.93 -27.40 -5.61
C ASP A 63 -30.25 -28.59 -4.72
N GLY A 64 -30.28 -28.35 -3.41
CA GLY A 64 -30.95 -29.17 -2.40
C GLY A 64 -30.91 -30.68 -2.62
N ALA A 65 -29.79 -31.32 -2.33
CA ALA A 65 -29.82 -32.76 -2.08
C ALA A 65 -30.61 -33.01 -0.78
N PRO A 66 -31.77 -33.71 -0.79
CA PRO A 66 -32.39 -34.13 0.44
C PRO A 66 -31.45 -35.12 1.12
N ASP A 67 -31.12 -34.81 2.37
CA ASP A 67 -30.37 -35.68 3.28
C ASP A 67 -31.00 -37.07 3.28
N ARG A 68 -30.31 -38.04 2.66
CA ARG A 68 -30.71 -39.45 2.59
C ARG A 68 -30.28 -40.24 3.83
N ASN A 69 -30.06 -39.57 4.95
CA ASN A 69 -29.77 -40.23 6.22
C ASN A 69 -30.43 -39.54 7.41
N LYS A 70 -31.76 -39.62 7.44
CA LYS A 70 -32.53 -39.46 8.68
C LYS A 70 -32.96 -40.84 9.17
N PRO A 71 -32.74 -41.21 10.45
CA PRO A 71 -33.17 -42.50 10.99
C PRO A 71 -34.70 -42.67 10.94
#